data_AF-A0A2M7JED8-F1
#
_entry.id   AF-A0A2M7JED8-F1
#
_cell.length_a   1.000
_cell.length_b   1.000
_cell.length_c   1.000
_cell.angle_alpha   90.00
_cell.angle_beta   90.00
_cell.angle_gamma   90.00
#
_symmetry.space_group_name_H-M   'P 1'
#
loop_
_entity.id
_entity.type
_entity.pdbx_description
1 polymer ?
#
loop_
_entity_poly.entity_id
_entity_poly.type
_entity_poly.pdbx_seq_one_letter_code
_entity_poly.pdbx_strand_id
1 'polypeptide(L)'
;MCIPRRDSMSVKVGNLIIGGNQPISVQSMTKTDTRDVPATVYQIKQLEDAGCSIVRVAVPDISAAKCLGQIRSQINIPLVADIHFDYRLAIEAIHQGVDKLRLNPGNIKDTEKVSLICYEAKKFNIPIRIGVNSGSVDRKRFHEITPQALVDSAMEHIRLLEECDFTDIIVSLKASNIPLTIESYKLMSGMVTYPFHIGITEAGPIRTGSIRSGVGIGILLSMGLGDTVRVSLTADPVEEVYAAYEILQSLNLRRHGVQLVSCPTCGRTEVDLQKIVYSLEDKLRIIKKPLCVAVMGCVVNGPGEASEADIGVACGKGVGLLFKKGMPLYKVPQERIVDVLMEEIEKM
;
A
#
# COMPACT_ATOMS: atom_id res chain seq x y z
N MET A 1 15.16 8.38 -13.67
CA MET A 1 16.20 7.54 -13.02
C MET A 1 15.48 6.35 -12.37
N CYS A 2 15.90 5.12 -12.61
CA CYS A 2 15.26 3.93 -12.02
C CYS A 2 15.82 3.72 -10.61
N ILE A 3 14.96 3.58 -9.61
CA ILE A 3 15.39 3.29 -8.23
C ILE A 3 15.76 1.80 -8.15
N PRO A 4 17.02 1.44 -7.84
CA PRO A 4 17.41 0.05 -7.74
C PRO A 4 16.65 -0.62 -6.59
N ARG A 5 16.07 -1.80 -6.85
CA ARG A 5 15.37 -2.60 -5.86
C ARG A 5 16.36 -3.51 -5.14
N ARG A 6 16.16 -3.70 -3.84
CA ARG A 6 16.90 -4.71 -3.07
C ARG A 6 16.52 -6.10 -3.59
N ASP A 7 17.51 -6.96 -3.81
CA ASP A 7 17.25 -8.34 -4.16
C ASP A 7 16.59 -9.08 -2.98
N SER A 8 15.46 -9.71 -3.25
CA SER A 8 14.63 -10.37 -2.26
C SER A 8 14.07 -11.68 -2.82
N MET A 9 13.85 -12.67 -1.96
CA MET A 9 13.21 -13.92 -2.34
C MET A 9 11.82 -13.67 -2.93
N SER A 10 11.31 -14.60 -3.72
CA SER A 10 9.92 -14.55 -4.21
C SER A 10 9.03 -15.37 -3.29
N VAL A 11 7.98 -14.76 -2.75
CA VAL A 11 6.99 -15.44 -1.89
C VAL A 11 5.61 -15.35 -2.54
N LYS A 12 5.00 -16.51 -2.80
CA LYS A 12 3.65 -16.59 -3.40
C LYS A 12 2.58 -16.32 -2.34
N VAL A 13 1.65 -15.43 -2.63
CA VAL A 13 0.49 -15.09 -1.80
C VAL A 13 -0.77 -15.20 -2.66
N GLY A 14 -1.47 -16.33 -2.56
CA GLY A 14 -2.60 -16.64 -3.45
C GLY A 14 -2.15 -16.70 -4.91
N ASN A 15 -2.69 -15.82 -5.74
CA ASN A 15 -2.31 -15.66 -7.15
C ASN A 15 -1.20 -14.62 -7.41
N LEU A 16 -0.68 -13.96 -6.37
CA LEU A 16 0.35 -12.92 -6.48
C LEU A 16 1.71 -13.43 -5.98
N ILE A 17 2.78 -12.74 -6.38
CA ILE A 17 4.14 -12.95 -5.88
C ILE A 17 4.63 -11.64 -5.27
N ILE A 18 5.21 -11.71 -4.07
CA ILE A 18 5.86 -10.58 -3.38
C ILE A 18 7.37 -10.83 -3.36
N GLY A 19 8.16 -9.81 -3.70
CA GLY A 19 9.62 -9.89 -3.80
C GLY A 19 10.11 -10.36 -5.17
N GLY A 20 11.39 -10.68 -5.30
CA GLY A 20 11.99 -11.16 -6.56
C GLY A 20 11.82 -10.19 -7.73
N ASN A 21 12.00 -8.89 -7.49
CA ASN A 21 11.79 -7.81 -8.47
C ASN A 21 10.37 -7.69 -9.04
N GLN A 22 9.37 -8.32 -8.42
CA GLN A 22 7.97 -8.10 -8.79
C GLN A 22 7.52 -6.66 -8.49
N PRO A 23 6.48 -6.16 -9.20
CA PRO A 23 5.89 -4.87 -8.90
C PRO A 23 5.43 -4.78 -7.45
N ILE A 24 5.68 -3.64 -6.80
CA ILE A 24 5.35 -3.44 -5.39
C ILE A 24 3.83 -3.50 -5.21
N SER A 25 3.35 -4.50 -4.48
CA SER A 25 1.90 -4.67 -4.27
C SER A 25 1.37 -3.71 -3.19
N VAL A 26 0.18 -3.16 -3.43
CA VAL A 26 -0.53 -2.31 -2.46
C VAL A 26 -1.49 -3.17 -1.64
N GLN A 27 -1.33 -3.15 -0.32
CA GLN A 27 -2.23 -3.85 0.61
C GLN A 27 -3.02 -2.85 1.44
N SER A 28 -4.20 -3.27 1.89
CA SER A 28 -5.01 -2.56 2.89
C SER A 28 -5.50 -3.54 3.96
N MET A 29 -6.23 -3.02 4.94
CA MET A 29 -6.86 -3.81 5.99
C MET A 29 -8.29 -3.34 6.20
N THR A 30 -9.22 -4.28 6.32
CA THR A 30 -10.60 -3.95 6.66
C THR A 30 -10.69 -3.37 8.08
N LYS A 31 -11.75 -2.60 8.31
CA LYS A 31 -12.10 -2.00 9.61
C LYS A 31 -13.42 -2.52 10.16
N THR A 32 -14.14 -3.33 9.36
CA THR A 32 -15.32 -4.06 9.78
C THR A 32 -14.97 -5.20 10.73
N ASP A 33 -15.96 -5.63 11.52
CA ASP A 33 -15.87 -6.87 12.27
C ASP A 33 -15.88 -8.06 11.31
N THR A 34 -14.86 -8.92 11.37
CA THR A 34 -14.74 -10.09 10.48
C THR A 34 -15.87 -11.11 10.69
N ARG A 35 -16.57 -11.06 11.83
CA ARG A 35 -17.76 -11.86 12.09
C ARG A 35 -18.97 -11.40 11.26
N ASP A 36 -18.98 -10.14 10.82
CA ASP A 36 -19.94 -9.62 9.85
C ASP A 36 -19.41 -9.85 8.43
N VAL A 37 -19.74 -11.03 7.89
CA VAL A 37 -19.33 -11.44 6.54
C VAL A 37 -19.85 -10.48 5.47
N PRO A 38 -21.15 -10.11 5.42
CA PRO A 38 -21.65 -9.17 4.42
C PRO A 38 -20.92 -7.82 4.43
N ALA A 39 -20.76 -7.19 5.60
CA ALA A 39 -20.08 -5.90 5.68
C ALA A 39 -18.60 -6.00 5.29
N THR A 40 -17.92 -7.07 5.71
CA THR A 40 -16.51 -7.30 5.39
C THR A 40 -16.30 -7.55 3.91
N VAL A 41 -17.13 -8.39 3.27
CA VAL A 41 -17.08 -8.63 1.82
C VAL A 41 -17.35 -7.34 1.06
N TYR A 42 -18.35 -6.55 1.46
CA TYR A 42 -18.67 -5.27 0.83
C TYR A 42 -17.46 -4.31 0.87
N GLN A 43 -16.82 -4.15 2.03
CA GLN A 43 -15.64 -3.30 2.16
C GLN A 43 -14.45 -3.83 1.36
N ILE A 44 -14.26 -5.15 1.28
CA ILE A 44 -13.22 -5.75 0.43
C ILE A 44 -13.46 -5.42 -1.05
N LYS A 45 -14.71 -5.44 -1.52
CA LYS A 45 -15.05 -5.06 -2.90
C LYS A 45 -14.70 -3.60 -3.19
N GLN A 46 -14.97 -2.69 -2.25
CA GLN A 46 -14.56 -1.29 -2.39
C GLN A 46 -13.02 -1.15 -2.48
N LEU A 47 -12.28 -1.95 -1.70
CA LEU A 47 -10.83 -2.00 -1.77
C LEU A 47 -10.32 -2.59 -3.10
N GLU A 48 -10.94 -3.65 -3.61
CA GLU A 48 -10.66 -4.21 -4.95
C GLU A 48 -10.84 -3.14 -6.03
N ASP A 49 -11.95 -2.39 -5.97
CA ASP A 49 -12.26 -1.33 -6.93
C ASP A 49 -11.27 -0.17 -6.88
N ALA A 50 -10.78 0.18 -5.68
CA ALA A 50 -9.71 1.15 -5.47
C ALA A 50 -8.32 0.64 -5.89
N GLY A 51 -8.18 -0.62 -6.31
CA GLY A 51 -6.94 -1.21 -6.78
C GLY A 51 -6.11 -1.90 -5.70
N CYS A 52 -6.68 -2.20 -4.54
CA CYS A 52 -6.01 -3.00 -3.51
C CYS A 52 -5.65 -4.38 -4.08
N SER A 53 -4.40 -4.81 -3.90
CA SER A 53 -3.91 -6.08 -4.44
C SER A 53 -4.04 -7.23 -3.44
N ILE A 54 -4.00 -6.95 -2.13
CA ILE A 54 -4.05 -7.94 -1.04
C ILE A 54 -4.78 -7.31 0.14
N VAL A 55 -5.75 -8.01 0.73
CA VAL A 55 -6.52 -7.49 1.86
C VAL A 55 -6.25 -8.28 3.13
N ARG A 56 -6.15 -7.56 4.25
CA ARG A 56 -6.01 -8.15 5.58
C ARG A 56 -7.28 -7.95 6.40
N VAL A 57 -7.63 -8.96 7.19
CA VAL A 57 -8.74 -8.91 8.16
C VAL A 57 -8.23 -9.27 9.56
N ALA A 58 -8.84 -8.68 10.59
CA ALA A 58 -8.51 -8.99 11.98
C ALA A 58 -9.20 -10.28 12.43
N VAL A 59 -8.47 -11.17 13.10
CA VAL A 59 -9.04 -12.43 13.60
C VAL A 59 -8.89 -12.47 15.12
N PRO A 60 -9.78 -11.78 15.87
CA PRO A 60 -9.66 -11.67 17.32
C PRO A 60 -10.06 -12.95 18.06
N ASP A 61 -10.91 -13.78 17.45
CA ASP A 61 -11.48 -14.98 18.08
C ASP A 61 -11.80 -16.08 17.05
N ILE A 62 -12.24 -17.24 17.54
CA ILE A 62 -12.55 -18.41 16.70
C ILE A 62 -13.80 -18.19 15.84
N SER A 63 -14.72 -17.32 16.26
CA SER A 63 -15.90 -17.00 15.46
C SER A 63 -15.50 -16.23 14.21
N ALA A 64 -14.60 -15.25 14.36
CA ALA A 64 -14.02 -14.52 13.24
C ALA A 64 -13.22 -15.46 12.32
N ALA A 65 -12.45 -16.39 12.89
CA ALA A 65 -11.68 -17.36 12.10
C ALA A 65 -12.60 -18.23 11.22
N LYS A 66 -13.69 -18.75 11.78
CA LYS A 66 -14.67 -19.57 11.04
C LYS A 66 -15.41 -18.83 9.91
N CYS A 67 -15.45 -17.50 9.94
CA CYS A 67 -16.03 -16.69 8.88
C CYS A 67 -15.10 -16.53 7.66
N LEU A 68 -13.81 -16.84 7.77
CA LEU A 68 -12.81 -16.58 6.73
C LEU A 68 -13.08 -17.32 5.43
N GLY A 69 -13.52 -18.59 5.47
CA GLY A 69 -13.81 -19.37 4.26
C GLY A 69 -14.97 -18.78 3.46
N GLN A 70 -16.01 -18.29 4.16
CA GLN A 70 -17.14 -17.61 3.52
C GLN A 70 -16.71 -16.29 2.87
N ILE A 71 -15.88 -15.49 3.55
CA ILE A 71 -15.31 -14.25 2.99
C ILE A 71 -14.45 -14.57 1.76
N ARG A 72 -13.53 -15.54 1.89
CA ARG A 72 -12.56 -15.90 0.85
C ARG A 72 -13.23 -16.34 -0.45
N SER A 73 -14.37 -17.03 -0.36
CA SER A 73 -15.15 -17.50 -1.51
C SER A 73 -15.84 -16.39 -2.31
N GLN A 74 -15.97 -15.18 -1.74
CA GLN A 74 -16.71 -14.06 -2.32
C GLN A 74 -15.79 -12.93 -2.83
N ILE A 75 -14.48 -13.06 -2.68
CA ILE A 75 -13.49 -12.05 -3.04
C ILE A 75 -12.48 -12.57 -4.06
N ASN A 76 -11.83 -11.66 -4.78
CA ASN A 76 -10.92 -11.95 -5.88
C ASN A 76 -9.44 -11.74 -5.52
N ILE A 77 -9.16 -10.97 -4.47
CA ILE A 77 -7.79 -10.69 -4.01
C ILE A 77 -7.38 -11.59 -2.84
N PRO A 78 -6.08 -11.88 -2.66
CA PRO A 78 -5.59 -12.69 -1.56
C PRO A 78 -5.99 -12.13 -0.17
N LEU A 79 -6.43 -13.04 0.72
CA LEU A 79 -6.86 -12.76 2.07
C LEU A 79 -5.77 -13.08 3.09
N VAL A 80 -5.49 -12.12 3.97
CA VAL A 80 -4.51 -12.26 5.06
C VAL A 80 -5.21 -12.28 6.40
N ALA A 81 -5.00 -13.32 7.20
CA ALA A 81 -5.46 -13.37 8.59
C ALA A 81 -4.45 -12.70 9.54
N ASP A 82 -4.89 -11.70 10.29
CA ASP A 82 -4.07 -11.01 11.29
C ASP A 82 -4.23 -11.65 12.68
N ILE A 83 -3.27 -12.51 13.04
CA ILE A 83 -3.29 -13.30 14.28
C ILE A 83 -2.33 -12.69 15.29
N HIS A 84 -2.84 -12.40 16.48
CA HIS A 84 -2.04 -11.78 17.53
C HIS A 84 -1.59 -12.73 18.62
N PHE A 85 -2.43 -13.62 19.15
CA PHE A 85 -2.13 -14.31 20.41
C PHE A 85 -2.27 -15.84 20.37
N ASP A 86 -3.27 -16.36 19.67
CA ASP A 86 -3.65 -17.78 19.78
C ASP A 86 -3.31 -18.53 18.50
N TYR A 87 -2.40 -19.51 18.61
CA TYR A 87 -1.98 -20.37 17.51
C TYR A 87 -3.15 -21.18 16.90
N ARG A 88 -4.19 -21.48 17.69
CA ARG A 88 -5.37 -22.21 17.22
C ARG A 88 -6.14 -21.40 16.17
N LEU A 89 -6.13 -20.06 16.30
CA LEU A 89 -6.73 -19.17 15.29
C LEU A 89 -5.92 -19.18 13.99
N ALA A 90 -4.60 -19.31 14.06
CA ALA A 90 -3.75 -19.43 12.87
C ALA A 90 -4.03 -20.74 12.13
N ILE A 91 -4.13 -21.87 12.85
CA ILE A 91 -4.46 -23.17 12.28
C ILE A 91 -5.87 -23.14 11.65
N GLU A 92 -6.87 -22.65 12.38
CA GLU A 92 -8.23 -22.52 11.84
C GLU A 92 -8.24 -21.63 10.57
N ALA A 93 -7.53 -20.50 10.58
CA ALA A 93 -7.45 -19.62 9.42
C ALA A 93 -6.87 -20.33 8.19
N ILE A 94 -5.83 -21.15 8.36
CA ILE A 94 -5.26 -21.99 7.28
C ILE A 94 -6.34 -22.94 6.74
N HIS A 95 -7.06 -23.65 7.61
CA HIS A 95 -8.12 -24.58 7.20
C HIS A 95 -9.30 -23.89 6.52
N GLN A 96 -9.54 -22.63 6.83
CA GLN A 96 -10.53 -21.77 6.18
C GLN A 96 -10.04 -21.19 4.83
N GLY A 97 -8.81 -21.51 4.41
CA GLY A 97 -8.31 -21.21 3.07
C GLY A 97 -7.79 -19.79 2.88
N VAL A 98 -7.28 -19.13 3.93
CA VAL A 98 -6.58 -17.85 3.78
C VAL A 98 -5.32 -18.00 2.95
N ASP A 99 -4.90 -16.95 2.25
CA ASP A 99 -3.74 -16.99 1.35
C ASP A 99 -2.42 -16.59 2.03
N LYS A 100 -2.48 -16.07 3.27
CA LYS A 100 -1.31 -15.69 4.08
C LYS A 100 -1.70 -15.49 5.55
N LEU A 101 -0.78 -15.80 6.46
CA LEU A 101 -0.88 -15.42 7.87
C LEU A 101 -0.03 -14.17 8.17
N ARG A 102 -0.48 -13.35 9.13
CA ARG A 102 0.41 -12.44 9.87
C ARG A 102 0.47 -12.92 11.31
N LEU A 103 1.68 -13.19 11.80
CA LEU A 103 1.96 -13.47 13.20
C LEU A 103 2.71 -12.30 13.86
N ASN A 104 2.44 -12.06 15.14
CA ASN A 104 3.19 -11.12 15.95
C ASN A 104 4.15 -11.88 16.90
N PRO A 105 5.48 -11.75 16.71
CA PRO A 105 6.50 -12.39 17.56
C PRO A 105 6.36 -12.12 19.04
N GLY A 106 5.82 -10.96 19.43
CA GLY A 106 5.68 -10.59 20.84
C GLY A 106 4.82 -11.56 21.66
N ASN A 107 3.94 -12.32 20.99
CA ASN A 107 2.85 -13.05 21.64
C ASN A 107 2.88 -14.57 21.41
N ILE A 108 3.40 -15.04 20.27
CA ILE A 108 3.50 -16.47 19.92
C ILE A 108 4.98 -16.83 19.89
N LYS A 109 5.54 -17.24 21.04
CA LYS A 109 6.98 -17.54 21.20
C LYS A 109 7.28 -19.01 21.49
N ASP A 110 6.25 -19.80 21.72
CA ASP A 110 6.35 -21.20 22.10
C ASP A 110 6.71 -22.05 20.87
N THR A 111 7.89 -22.69 20.90
CA THR A 111 8.44 -23.45 19.78
C THR A 111 7.52 -24.58 19.32
N GLU A 112 6.83 -25.28 20.22
CA GLU A 112 5.90 -26.36 19.85
C GLU A 112 4.70 -25.79 19.10
N LYS A 113 4.15 -24.68 19.58
CA LYS A 113 3.01 -24.00 18.91
C LYS A 113 3.41 -23.44 17.54
N VAL A 114 4.59 -22.84 17.43
CA VAL A 114 5.11 -22.35 16.15
C VAL A 114 5.34 -23.51 15.19
N SER A 115 5.89 -24.64 15.65
CA SER A 115 6.09 -25.84 14.84
C SER A 115 4.79 -26.38 14.26
N LEU A 116 3.69 -26.38 15.04
CA LEU A 116 2.37 -26.75 14.55
C LEU A 116 1.85 -25.81 13.47
N ILE A 117 2.04 -24.49 13.64
CA ILE A 117 1.67 -23.51 12.60
C ILE A 117 2.50 -23.74 11.34
N CYS A 118 3.82 -23.93 11.46
CA CYS A 118 4.71 -24.21 10.33
C CYS A 118 4.28 -25.45 9.56
N TYR A 119 3.96 -26.54 10.28
CA TYR A 119 3.51 -27.78 9.68
C TYR A 119 2.26 -27.59 8.82
N GLU A 120 1.22 -26.96 9.37
CA GLU A 120 -0.02 -26.67 8.63
C GLU A 120 0.22 -25.67 7.50
N ALA A 121 0.98 -24.61 7.74
CA ALA A 121 1.29 -23.60 6.73
C ALA A 121 2.01 -24.21 5.51
N LYS A 122 2.99 -25.10 5.72
CA LYS A 122 3.66 -25.84 4.63
C LYS A 122 2.70 -26.72 3.86
N LYS A 123 1.89 -27.50 4.58
CA LYS A 123 0.93 -28.44 3.98
C LYS A 123 -0.03 -27.73 3.02
N PHE A 124 -0.43 -26.51 3.34
CA PHE A 124 -1.35 -25.70 2.53
C PHE A 124 -0.65 -24.63 1.66
N ASN A 125 0.69 -24.57 1.66
CA ASN A 125 1.49 -23.56 0.97
C ASN A 125 1.09 -22.11 1.33
N ILE A 126 0.87 -21.85 2.62
CA ILE A 126 0.47 -20.55 3.15
C ILE A 126 1.72 -19.82 3.70
N PRO A 127 2.14 -18.68 3.12
CA PRO A 127 3.25 -17.91 3.64
C PRO A 127 2.90 -17.24 4.97
N ILE A 128 3.95 -16.90 5.73
CA ILE A 128 3.83 -16.25 7.03
C ILE A 128 4.54 -14.90 6.99
N ARG A 129 3.78 -13.83 7.31
CA ARG A 129 4.37 -12.54 7.60
C ARG A 129 4.66 -12.39 9.10
N ILE A 130 5.91 -12.17 9.43
CA ILE A 130 6.37 -11.77 10.76
C ILE A 130 6.24 -10.26 10.88
N GLY A 131 5.34 -9.80 11.75
CA GLY A 131 5.06 -8.37 11.92
C GLY A 131 5.34 -7.85 13.31
N VAL A 132 6.52 -7.25 13.50
CA VAL A 132 6.93 -6.58 14.74
C VAL A 132 6.50 -5.11 14.68
N ASN A 133 5.71 -4.70 15.66
CA ASN A 133 5.38 -3.31 15.90
C ASN A 133 6.15 -2.83 17.13
N SER A 134 6.56 -1.55 17.18
CA SER A 134 7.21 -0.96 18.37
C SER A 134 6.40 -1.15 19.66
N GLY A 135 5.07 -1.16 19.56
CA GLY A 135 4.16 -1.41 20.68
C GLY A 135 4.13 -2.85 21.20
N SER A 136 4.60 -3.83 20.43
CA SER A 136 4.62 -5.25 20.81
C SER A 136 6.01 -5.80 21.13
N VAL A 137 7.03 -4.94 21.13
CA VAL A 137 8.38 -5.30 21.58
C VAL A 137 8.37 -5.52 23.09
N ASP A 138 9.02 -6.59 23.54
CA ASP A 138 9.07 -6.98 24.95
C ASP A 138 9.88 -5.96 25.78
N ARG A 139 9.17 -5.06 26.47
CA ARG A 139 9.79 -4.01 27.31
C ARG A 139 10.53 -4.53 28.53
N LYS A 140 10.30 -5.78 28.95
CA LYS A 140 11.08 -6.38 30.05
C LYS A 140 12.49 -6.72 29.59
N ARG A 141 12.64 -7.05 28.31
CA ARG A 141 13.93 -7.39 27.69
C ARG A 141 14.63 -6.17 27.10
N PHE A 142 13.88 -5.24 26.54
CA PHE A 142 14.40 -4.03 25.93
C PHE A 142 13.97 -2.81 26.74
N HIS A 143 14.91 -2.20 27.46
CA HIS A 143 14.65 -0.98 28.24
C HIS A 143 14.22 0.19 27.35
N GLU A 144 14.76 0.26 26.13
CA GLU A 144 14.40 1.26 25.12
C GLU A 144 14.06 0.57 23.80
N ILE A 145 13.13 1.18 23.05
CA ILE A 145 12.75 0.71 21.72
C ILE A 145 13.73 1.27 20.70
N THR A 146 14.78 0.50 20.41
CA THR A 146 15.82 0.82 19.44
C THR A 146 15.61 0.07 18.11
N PRO A 147 16.27 0.48 17.01
CA PRO A 147 16.23 -0.29 15.77
C PRO A 147 16.64 -1.75 15.97
N GLN A 148 17.69 -1.98 16.76
CA GLN A 148 18.17 -3.32 17.10
C GLN A 148 17.10 -4.13 17.83
N ALA A 149 16.36 -3.55 18.76
CA ALA A 149 15.30 -4.25 19.49
C ALA A 149 14.17 -4.76 18.56
N LEU A 150 13.78 -3.97 17.56
CA LEU A 150 12.80 -4.41 16.56
C LEU A 150 13.35 -5.55 15.70
N VAL A 151 14.60 -5.41 15.25
CA VAL A 151 15.28 -6.41 14.42
C VAL A 151 15.46 -7.72 15.18
N ASP A 152 15.96 -7.68 16.41
CA ASP A 152 16.16 -8.85 17.26
C ASP A 152 14.84 -9.59 17.51
N SER A 153 13.76 -8.84 17.79
CA SER A 153 12.43 -9.44 17.98
C SER A 153 11.91 -10.13 16.72
N ALA A 154 12.24 -9.63 15.53
CA ALA A 154 11.86 -10.28 14.28
C ALA A 154 12.76 -11.50 14.01
N MET A 155 14.08 -11.35 14.17
CA MET A 155 15.06 -12.42 13.93
C MET A 155 14.85 -13.63 14.84
N GLU A 156 14.43 -13.43 16.09
CA GLU A 156 14.08 -14.54 16.99
C GLU A 156 12.97 -15.42 16.39
N HIS A 157 11.92 -14.80 15.86
CA HIS A 157 10.81 -15.55 15.28
C HIS A 157 11.16 -16.09 13.88
N ILE A 158 11.98 -15.39 13.10
CA ILE A 158 12.53 -15.90 11.84
C ILE A 158 13.28 -17.21 12.10
N ARG A 159 14.16 -17.24 13.10
CA ARG A 159 14.91 -18.45 13.47
C ARG A 159 14.01 -19.61 13.85
N LEU A 160 12.94 -19.37 14.61
CA LEU A 160 11.97 -20.41 14.93
C LEU A 160 11.28 -20.99 13.68
N LEU A 161 10.96 -20.16 12.68
CA LEU A 161 10.42 -20.64 11.41
C LEU A 161 11.49 -21.39 10.60
N GLU A 162 12.72 -20.89 10.55
CA GLU A 162 13.85 -21.52 9.86
C GLU A 162 14.24 -22.87 10.48
N GLU A 163 14.18 -23.01 11.80
CA GLU A 163 14.36 -24.29 12.52
C GLU A 163 13.28 -25.32 12.14
N CYS A 164 12.12 -24.86 11.67
CA CYS A 164 11.06 -25.68 11.10
C CYS A 164 11.22 -25.88 9.58
N ASP A 165 12.37 -25.53 8.98
CA ASP A 165 12.63 -25.49 7.53
C ASP A 165 11.62 -24.64 6.74
N PHE A 166 11.05 -23.58 7.34
CA PHE A 166 10.05 -22.73 6.71
C PHE A 166 10.68 -21.45 6.16
N THR A 167 10.54 -21.20 4.85
CA THR A 167 11.21 -20.08 4.17
C THR A 167 10.26 -19.13 3.43
N ASP A 168 8.96 -19.44 3.35
CA ASP A 168 7.93 -18.57 2.75
C ASP A 168 7.56 -17.40 3.69
N ILE A 169 8.57 -16.61 4.05
CA ILE A 169 8.52 -15.58 5.08
C ILE A 169 8.48 -14.20 4.45
N ILE A 170 7.64 -13.32 5.01
CA ILE A 170 7.64 -11.88 4.73
C ILE A 170 7.90 -11.15 6.06
N VAL A 171 8.67 -10.07 6.05
CA VAL A 171 9.03 -9.33 7.27
C VAL A 171 8.43 -7.93 7.25
N SER A 172 7.93 -7.46 8.40
CA SER A 172 7.61 -6.06 8.61
C SER A 172 8.03 -5.59 9.99
N LEU A 173 8.72 -4.45 10.02
CA LEU A 173 9.12 -3.71 11.21
C LEU A 173 8.41 -2.36 11.17
N LYS A 174 7.52 -2.06 12.11
CA LYS A 174 6.75 -0.81 12.08
C LYS A 174 6.83 -0.07 13.40
N ALA A 175 7.15 1.22 13.33
CA ALA A 175 6.99 2.16 14.43
C ALA A 175 6.25 3.41 13.94
N SER A 176 5.70 4.19 14.87
CA SER A 176 5.16 5.52 14.56
C SER A 176 6.26 6.57 14.34
N ASN A 177 7.46 6.31 14.89
CA ASN A 177 8.66 7.11 14.65
C ASN A 177 9.31 6.71 13.31
N ILE A 178 9.42 7.67 12.38
CA ILE A 178 9.94 7.45 11.03
C ILE A 178 11.45 7.11 11.04
N PRO A 179 12.35 7.88 11.67
CA PRO A 179 13.77 7.53 11.76
C PRO A 179 14.02 6.12 12.31
N LEU A 180 13.35 5.74 13.40
CA LEU A 180 13.43 4.41 13.98
C LEU A 180 13.04 3.32 12.96
N THR A 181 11.94 3.53 12.24
CA THR A 181 11.47 2.58 11.21
C THR A 181 12.50 2.44 10.09
N ILE A 182 13.04 3.56 9.59
CA ILE A 182 14.03 3.58 8.52
C ILE A 182 15.29 2.80 8.94
N GLU A 183 15.88 3.13 10.09
CA GLU A 183 17.07 2.45 10.58
C GLU A 183 16.83 0.97 10.86
N SER A 184 15.63 0.59 11.31
CA SER A 184 15.27 -0.83 11.52
C SER A 184 15.28 -1.62 10.20
N TYR A 185 14.70 -1.07 9.12
CA TYR A 185 14.72 -1.73 7.82
C TYR A 185 16.11 -1.74 7.18
N LYS A 186 16.90 -0.68 7.35
CA LYS A 186 18.30 -0.66 6.89
C LYS A 186 19.13 -1.74 7.57
N LEU A 187 18.97 -1.91 8.88
CA LEU A 187 19.65 -2.95 9.63
C LEU A 187 19.19 -4.35 9.18
N MET A 188 17.88 -4.57 9.10
CA MET A 188 17.31 -5.85 8.68
C MET A 188 17.68 -6.22 7.24
N SER A 189 17.81 -5.25 6.33
CA SER A 189 18.13 -5.53 4.91
C SER A 189 19.51 -6.16 4.71
N GLY A 190 20.45 -5.92 5.64
CA GLY A 190 21.77 -6.56 5.64
C GLY A 190 21.80 -7.95 6.26
N MET A 191 20.68 -8.43 6.82
CA MET A 191 20.62 -9.68 7.58
C MET A 191 19.77 -10.77 6.91
N VAL A 192 18.76 -10.41 6.11
CA VAL A 192 17.83 -11.37 5.52
C VAL A 192 17.51 -11.05 4.06
N THR A 193 17.13 -12.07 3.30
CA THR A 193 16.69 -11.93 1.89
C THR A 193 15.16 -11.99 1.73
N TYR A 194 14.40 -12.18 2.81
CA TYR A 194 12.93 -12.21 2.78
C TYR A 194 12.30 -10.88 2.33
N PRO A 195 11.16 -10.88 1.62
CA PRO A 195 10.49 -9.65 1.20
C PRO A 195 10.04 -8.76 2.36
N PHE A 196 10.03 -7.45 2.14
CA PHE A 196 9.59 -6.47 3.13
C PHE A 196 8.19 -5.93 2.85
N HIS A 197 7.31 -6.07 3.85
CA HIS A 197 6.05 -5.34 3.93
C HIS A 197 6.28 -4.04 4.71
N ILE A 198 6.39 -2.93 4.00
CA ILE A 198 6.68 -1.62 4.58
C ILE A 198 5.41 -0.83 4.90
N GLY A 199 5.52 0.11 5.83
CA GLY A 199 4.45 1.03 6.20
C GLY A 199 4.72 1.69 7.53
N ILE A 200 4.18 2.90 7.73
CA ILE A 200 4.19 3.59 9.01
C ILE A 200 2.91 3.22 9.76
N THR A 201 3.04 2.81 11.03
CA THR A 201 1.89 2.52 11.89
C THR A 201 1.44 3.80 12.60
N GLU A 202 0.16 3.87 12.97
CA GLU A 202 -0.40 5.01 13.73
C GLU A 202 -0.14 6.37 13.07
N ALA A 203 -0.20 6.45 11.73
CA ALA A 203 0.16 7.67 11.01
C ALA A 203 -0.79 8.85 11.30
N GLY A 204 -2.06 8.57 11.58
CA GLY A 204 -3.09 9.54 11.97
C GLY A 204 -4.20 9.69 10.91
N PRO A 205 -4.98 10.79 10.94
CA PRO A 205 -6.04 11.07 9.96
C PRO A 205 -5.47 11.35 8.57
N ILE A 206 -6.32 11.39 7.54
CA ILE A 206 -5.94 11.47 6.11
C ILE A 206 -4.79 12.45 5.86
N ARG A 207 -4.97 13.75 6.14
CA ARG A 207 -3.97 14.77 5.82
C ARG A 207 -2.60 14.50 6.46
N THR A 208 -2.54 14.41 7.78
CA THR A 208 -1.25 14.25 8.50
C THR A 208 -0.67 12.84 8.33
N GLY A 209 -1.54 11.84 8.25
CA GLY A 209 -1.16 10.44 8.08
C GLY A 209 -0.60 10.14 6.70
N SER A 210 -1.16 10.74 5.64
CA SER A 210 -0.64 10.65 4.28
C SER A 210 0.72 11.33 4.16
N ILE A 211 0.93 12.50 4.77
CA ILE A 211 2.24 13.17 4.80
C ILE A 211 3.29 12.29 5.51
N ARG A 212 2.99 11.81 6.73
CA ARG A 212 3.91 10.96 7.50
C ARG A 212 4.23 9.66 6.77
N SER A 213 3.22 9.03 6.19
CA SER A 213 3.39 7.81 5.40
C SER A 213 4.21 8.08 4.14
N GLY A 214 3.96 9.19 3.44
CA GLY A 214 4.71 9.59 2.26
C GLY A 214 6.20 9.81 2.56
N VAL A 215 6.52 10.48 3.67
CA VAL A 215 7.91 10.64 4.11
C VAL A 215 8.54 9.27 4.44
N GLY A 216 7.91 8.49 5.32
CA GLY A 216 8.50 7.24 5.79
C GLY A 216 8.62 6.15 4.71
N ILE A 217 7.53 5.89 4.00
CA ILE A 217 7.48 4.90 2.90
C ILE A 217 8.32 5.40 1.73
N GLY A 218 8.26 6.69 1.38
CA GLY A 218 9.02 7.26 0.29
C GLY A 218 10.53 7.12 0.50
N ILE A 219 11.03 7.36 1.71
CA ILE A 219 12.46 7.16 2.04
C ILE A 219 12.84 5.69 1.87
N LEU A 220 12.09 4.75 2.47
CA LEU A 220 12.38 3.31 2.36
C LEU A 220 12.42 2.86 0.89
N LEU A 221 11.43 3.26 0.11
CA LEU A 221 11.34 2.94 -1.31
C LEU A 221 12.49 3.54 -2.11
N SER A 222 12.90 4.78 -1.81
CA SER A 222 14.05 5.43 -2.47
C SER A 222 15.38 4.69 -2.23
N MET A 223 15.45 3.92 -1.15
CA MET A 223 16.59 3.04 -0.82
C MET A 223 16.44 1.63 -1.42
N GLY A 224 15.40 1.37 -2.22
CA GLY A 224 15.10 0.03 -2.75
C GLY A 224 14.48 -0.93 -1.74
N LEU A 225 14.11 -0.46 -0.55
CA LEU A 225 13.57 -1.28 0.54
C LEU A 225 12.04 -1.29 0.51
N GLY A 226 11.47 -2.39 0.06
CA GLY A 226 10.02 -2.61 0.07
C GLY A 226 9.55 -3.42 -1.12
N ASP A 227 8.80 -4.47 -0.82
CA ASP A 227 8.23 -5.39 -1.82
C ASP A 227 6.70 -5.34 -1.82
N THR A 228 6.13 -4.80 -0.75
CA THR A 228 4.71 -4.51 -0.62
C THR A 228 4.50 -3.39 0.39
N VAL A 229 3.47 -2.56 0.21
CA VAL A 229 3.21 -1.39 1.06
C VAL A 229 1.82 -1.47 1.67
N ARG A 230 1.69 -0.90 2.87
CA ARG A 230 0.41 -0.48 3.43
C ARG A 230 0.56 0.88 4.11
N VAL A 231 -0.30 1.83 3.75
CA VAL A 231 -0.51 3.08 4.49
C VAL A 231 -1.51 2.82 5.63
N SER A 232 -1.33 3.40 6.81
CA SER A 232 -2.20 3.16 7.97
C SER A 232 -2.87 4.47 8.42
N LEU A 233 -4.12 4.70 8.03
CA LEU A 233 -4.85 5.95 8.32
C LEU A 233 -6.01 5.74 9.29
N THR A 234 -6.35 6.77 10.03
CA THR A 234 -7.62 6.86 10.78
C THR A 234 -8.70 7.44 9.86
N ALA A 235 -9.12 6.66 8.88
CA ALA A 235 -10.05 7.05 7.81
C ALA A 235 -10.76 5.81 7.21
N ASP A 236 -11.49 5.96 6.11
CA ASP A 236 -11.88 4.81 5.29
C ASP A 236 -10.62 4.07 4.77
N PRO A 237 -10.58 2.72 4.74
CA PRO A 237 -9.42 1.98 4.22
C PRO A 237 -9.16 2.15 2.72
N VAL A 238 -10.13 2.67 1.94
CA VAL A 238 -9.93 3.05 0.53
C VAL A 238 -8.96 4.22 0.41
N GLU A 239 -9.00 5.19 1.33
CA GLU A 239 -8.05 6.31 1.38
C GLU A 239 -6.61 5.83 1.63
N GLU A 240 -6.43 4.70 2.33
CA GLU A 240 -5.11 4.07 2.52
C GLU A 240 -4.55 3.56 1.17
N VAL A 241 -5.42 3.05 0.28
CA VAL A 241 -5.06 2.53 -1.04
C VAL A 241 -4.67 3.68 -1.96
N TYR A 242 -5.45 4.75 -2.00
CA TYR A 242 -5.14 5.94 -2.80
C TYR A 242 -3.82 6.58 -2.38
N ALA A 243 -3.62 6.78 -1.07
CA ALA A 243 -2.35 7.30 -0.56
C ALA A 243 -1.16 6.39 -0.90
N ALA A 244 -1.33 5.07 -0.88
CA ALA A 244 -0.27 4.14 -1.24
C ALA A 244 0.13 4.26 -2.73
N TYR A 245 -0.84 4.40 -3.62
CA TYR A 245 -0.58 4.60 -5.04
C TYR A 245 0.08 5.95 -5.34
N GLU A 246 -0.36 7.03 -4.69
CA GLU A 246 0.24 8.36 -4.84
C GLU A 246 1.74 8.34 -4.47
N ILE A 247 2.10 7.65 -3.39
CA ILE A 247 3.50 7.47 -2.97
C ILE A 247 4.30 6.70 -4.03
N LEU A 248 3.75 5.60 -4.55
CA LEU A 248 4.42 4.77 -5.56
C LEU A 248 4.57 5.51 -6.90
N GLN A 249 3.56 6.29 -7.30
CA GLN A 249 3.57 7.11 -8.51
C GLN A 249 4.57 8.24 -8.42
N SER A 250 4.65 8.92 -7.27
CA SER A 250 5.62 9.99 -7.00
C SER A 250 7.08 9.52 -7.18
N LEU A 251 7.34 8.23 -6.96
CA LEU A 251 8.66 7.59 -7.17
C LEU A 251 8.78 6.86 -8.51
N ASN A 252 7.78 6.93 -9.38
CA ASN A 252 7.70 6.19 -10.65
C ASN A 252 7.87 4.67 -10.50
N LEU A 253 7.49 4.10 -9.35
CA LEU A 253 7.62 2.67 -9.06
C LEU A 253 6.39 1.86 -9.50
N ARG A 254 5.23 2.51 -9.54
CA ARG A 254 3.96 1.91 -9.99
C ARG A 254 3.04 3.03 -10.47
N ARG A 255 2.30 2.80 -11.55
CA ARG A 255 1.24 3.70 -12.01
C ARG A 255 -0.11 3.00 -11.86
N HIS A 256 -1.09 3.67 -11.27
CA HIS A 256 -2.46 3.17 -11.15
C HIS A 256 -3.44 4.33 -11.23
N GLY A 257 -4.40 4.24 -12.15
CA GLY A 257 -5.32 5.34 -12.41
C GLY A 257 -4.60 6.62 -12.84
N VAL A 258 -5.30 7.74 -12.69
CA VAL A 258 -4.84 9.01 -13.23
C VAL A 258 -4.01 9.78 -12.20
N GLN A 259 -2.82 10.21 -12.61
CA GLN A 259 -2.01 11.18 -11.88
C GLN A 259 -2.39 12.59 -12.36
N LEU A 260 -2.97 13.40 -11.48
CA LEU A 260 -3.28 14.80 -11.77
C LEU A 260 -2.12 15.70 -11.35
N VAL A 261 -1.51 16.38 -12.31
CA VAL A 261 -0.46 17.37 -12.10
C VAL A 261 -1.05 18.75 -12.35
N SER A 262 -0.87 19.66 -11.40
CA SER A 262 -1.31 21.05 -11.56
C SER A 262 -0.24 22.02 -11.12
N CYS A 263 -0.15 23.17 -11.78
CA CYS A 263 0.73 24.22 -11.28
C CYS A 263 0.19 24.76 -9.94
N PRO A 264 1.06 25.25 -9.03
CA PRO A 264 0.65 25.76 -7.72
C PRO A 264 -0.17 27.06 -7.79
N THR A 265 -0.47 27.56 -9.00
CA THR A 265 -0.86 28.94 -9.32
C THR A 265 0.23 29.98 -8.99
N CYS A 266 0.10 31.16 -9.59
CA CYS A 266 0.87 32.37 -9.24
C CYS A 266 0.12 33.62 -9.73
N GLY A 267 0.71 34.81 -9.60
CA GLY A 267 0.14 36.07 -10.11
C GLY A 267 -0.06 36.13 -11.64
N ARG A 268 0.31 35.08 -12.38
CA ARG A 268 0.08 34.94 -13.83
C ARG A 268 -1.10 34.04 -14.18
N THR A 269 -1.79 33.50 -13.18
CA THR A 269 -2.90 32.56 -13.41
C THR A 269 -4.07 33.34 -14.02
N GLU A 270 -4.56 32.91 -15.17
CA GLU A 270 -5.60 33.64 -15.93
C GLU A 270 -7.00 33.01 -15.80
N VAL A 271 -7.12 31.95 -15.01
CA VAL A 271 -8.35 31.17 -14.77
C VAL A 271 -8.47 30.78 -13.30
N ASP A 272 -9.66 30.36 -12.89
CA ASP A 272 -9.88 29.71 -11.58
C ASP A 272 -9.37 28.26 -11.63
N LEU A 273 -8.05 28.10 -11.50
CA LEU A 273 -7.41 26.79 -11.60
C LEU A 273 -7.85 25.84 -10.47
N GLN A 274 -8.08 26.37 -9.26
CA GLN A 274 -8.47 25.55 -8.11
C GLN A 274 -9.80 24.86 -8.38
N LYS A 275 -10.79 25.58 -8.91
CA LYS A 275 -12.09 25.00 -9.27
C LYS A 275 -11.97 23.91 -10.33
N ILE A 276 -11.12 24.10 -11.34
CA ILE A 276 -10.88 23.10 -12.40
C ILE A 276 -10.23 21.85 -11.81
N VAL A 277 -9.18 22.01 -11.00
CA VAL A 277 -8.43 20.90 -10.38
C VAL A 277 -9.32 20.09 -9.44
N TYR A 278 -10.06 20.73 -8.54
CA TYR A 278 -10.95 20.02 -7.61
C TYR A 278 -12.07 19.27 -8.34
N SER A 279 -12.62 19.86 -9.41
CA SER A 279 -13.62 19.16 -10.22
C SER A 279 -13.04 17.96 -10.95
N LEU A 280 -11.76 17.97 -11.28
CA LEU A 280 -11.08 16.85 -11.93
C LEU A 280 -10.69 15.77 -10.91
N GLU A 281 -10.17 16.13 -9.73
CA GLU A 281 -9.78 15.15 -8.70
C GLU A 281 -10.89 14.12 -8.44
N ASP A 282 -12.13 14.55 -8.22
CA ASP A 282 -13.25 13.64 -7.95
C ASP A 282 -13.60 12.76 -9.15
N LYS A 283 -13.62 13.33 -10.36
CA LYS A 283 -13.96 12.62 -11.60
C LYS A 283 -12.88 11.61 -12.02
N LEU A 284 -11.61 11.89 -11.71
CA LEU A 284 -10.48 11.07 -12.11
C LEU A 284 -10.29 9.82 -11.21
N ARG A 285 -10.81 9.83 -9.97
CA ARG A 285 -10.71 8.70 -9.03
C ARG A 285 -11.24 7.37 -9.55
N ILE A 286 -12.27 7.40 -10.41
CA ILE A 286 -12.88 6.19 -10.98
C ILE A 286 -12.11 5.63 -12.18
N ILE A 287 -11.16 6.39 -12.72
CA ILE A 287 -10.43 6.02 -13.92
C ILE A 287 -9.23 5.16 -13.53
N LYS A 288 -9.27 3.88 -13.93
CA LYS A 288 -8.22 2.90 -13.62
C LYS A 288 -7.03 2.94 -14.59
N LYS A 289 -7.16 3.63 -15.72
CA LYS A 289 -6.11 3.75 -16.75
C LYS A 289 -4.93 4.57 -16.23
N PRO A 290 -3.66 4.10 -16.38
CA PRO A 290 -2.48 4.81 -15.89
C PRO A 290 -2.12 5.99 -16.79
N LEU A 291 -2.75 7.15 -16.56
CA LEU A 291 -2.55 8.36 -17.36
C LEU A 291 -2.02 9.50 -16.48
N CYS A 292 -1.16 10.35 -17.04
CA CYS A 292 -0.81 11.64 -16.47
C CYS A 292 -1.67 12.73 -17.10
N VAL A 293 -2.40 13.49 -16.27
CA VAL A 293 -3.24 14.62 -16.67
C VAL A 293 -2.64 15.90 -16.10
N ALA A 294 -2.31 16.87 -16.96
CA ALA A 294 -1.75 18.15 -16.54
C ALA A 294 -2.75 19.32 -16.66
N VAL A 295 -2.84 20.18 -15.65
CA VAL A 295 -3.68 21.39 -15.68
C VAL A 295 -2.85 22.60 -15.23
N MET A 296 -2.56 23.48 -16.18
CA MET A 296 -1.65 24.61 -15.97
C MET A 296 -2.41 25.93 -16.09
N GLY A 297 -2.21 26.84 -15.14
CA GLY A 297 -2.98 28.08 -15.01
C GLY A 297 -2.57 29.25 -15.90
N CYS A 298 -1.47 29.14 -16.65
CA CYS A 298 -0.98 30.22 -17.53
C CYS A 298 -0.35 29.68 -18.82
N VAL A 299 -0.28 30.51 -19.85
CA VAL A 299 0.31 30.17 -21.16
C VAL A 299 1.85 30.23 -21.20
N VAL A 300 2.50 30.72 -20.14
CA VAL A 300 3.96 30.93 -20.15
C VAL A 300 4.72 29.61 -19.98
N ASN A 301 4.60 28.98 -18.81
CA ASN A 301 5.22 27.67 -18.57
C ASN A 301 4.26 26.52 -18.83
N GLY A 302 2.95 26.80 -18.87
CA GLY A 302 1.91 25.78 -18.96
C GLY A 302 2.02 24.86 -20.17
N PRO A 303 2.35 25.34 -21.39
CA PRO A 303 2.52 24.47 -22.55
C PRO A 303 3.64 23.43 -22.39
N GLY A 304 4.79 23.84 -21.84
CA GLY A 304 5.92 22.93 -21.62
C GLY A 304 5.65 21.92 -20.49
N GLU A 305 5.02 22.36 -19.41
CA GLU A 305 4.64 21.48 -18.30
C GLU A 305 3.50 20.51 -18.70
N ALA A 306 2.56 20.96 -19.53
CA ALA A 306 1.46 20.12 -20.03
C ALA A 306 1.89 19.14 -21.13
N SER A 307 2.97 19.44 -21.88
CA SER A 307 3.47 18.56 -22.94
C SER A 307 4.09 17.26 -22.44
N GLU A 308 4.54 17.23 -21.18
CA GLU A 308 5.11 16.04 -20.52
C GLU A 308 4.02 15.03 -20.09
N ALA A 309 2.76 15.47 -20.03
CA ALA A 309 1.63 14.64 -19.66
C ALA A 309 1.07 13.86 -20.86
N ASP A 310 0.35 12.77 -20.57
CA ASP A 310 -0.36 12.01 -21.62
C ASP A 310 -1.44 12.90 -22.26
N ILE A 311 -2.11 13.70 -21.43
CA ILE A 311 -3.02 14.77 -21.82
C ILE A 311 -2.90 15.95 -20.86
N GLY A 312 -3.08 17.17 -21.34
CA GLY A 312 -3.07 18.33 -20.46
C GLY A 312 -3.69 19.58 -21.07
N VAL A 313 -3.84 20.61 -20.25
CA VAL A 313 -4.35 21.91 -20.67
C VAL A 313 -3.48 23.03 -20.13
N ALA A 314 -3.10 23.97 -21.00
CA ALA A 314 -2.51 25.24 -20.61
C ALA A 314 -3.57 26.34 -20.72
N CYS A 315 -3.94 26.92 -19.59
CA CYS A 315 -4.99 27.91 -19.51
C CYS A 315 -4.46 29.32 -19.83
N GLY A 316 -5.31 30.10 -20.49
CA GLY A 316 -5.18 31.54 -20.64
C GLY A 316 -6.54 32.21 -20.42
N LYS A 317 -6.61 33.53 -20.61
CA LYS A 317 -7.80 34.32 -20.31
C LYS A 317 -9.07 33.78 -21.01
N GLY A 318 -9.92 33.09 -20.25
CA GLY A 318 -11.19 32.49 -20.70
C GLY A 318 -11.06 31.27 -21.63
N VAL A 319 -9.84 30.74 -21.85
CA VAL A 319 -9.60 29.62 -22.78
C VAL A 319 -8.53 28.66 -22.25
N GLY A 320 -8.59 27.39 -22.65
CA GLY A 320 -7.53 26.42 -22.44
C GLY A 320 -7.03 25.87 -23.77
N LEU A 321 -5.71 25.79 -23.98
CA LEU A 321 -5.13 25.06 -25.09
C LEU A 321 -4.87 23.61 -24.64
N LEU A 322 -5.53 22.65 -25.27
CA LEU A 322 -5.39 21.24 -24.96
C LEU A 322 -4.14 20.66 -25.63
N PHE A 323 -3.46 19.76 -24.93
CA PHE A 323 -2.28 19.03 -25.38
C PHE A 323 -2.51 17.52 -25.22
N LYS A 324 -1.98 16.72 -26.14
CA LYS A 324 -1.99 15.26 -26.06
C LYS A 324 -0.64 14.73 -26.52
N LYS A 325 0.06 14.00 -25.65
CA LYS A 325 1.42 13.49 -25.90
C LYS A 325 2.36 14.54 -26.48
N GLY A 326 2.36 15.72 -25.86
CA GLY A 326 3.20 16.85 -26.27
C GLY A 326 2.74 17.68 -27.47
N MET A 327 1.69 17.26 -28.19
CA MET A 327 1.17 18.02 -29.34
C MET A 327 -0.02 18.90 -28.95
N PRO A 328 -0.04 20.20 -29.32
CA PRO A 328 -1.22 21.03 -29.14
C PRO A 328 -2.35 20.53 -30.06
N LEU A 329 -3.54 20.42 -29.50
CA LEU A 329 -4.75 19.97 -30.22
C LEU A 329 -5.58 21.17 -30.67
N TYR A 330 -6.37 21.73 -29.76
CA TYR A 330 -7.27 22.85 -30.04
C TYR A 330 -7.57 23.64 -28.76
N LYS A 331 -8.09 24.86 -28.94
CA LYS A 331 -8.52 25.71 -27.84
C LYS A 331 -9.95 25.38 -27.43
N VAL A 332 -10.22 25.42 -26.13
CA VAL A 332 -11.54 25.21 -25.54
C VAL A 332 -11.90 26.38 -24.62
N PRO A 333 -13.18 26.79 -24.53
CA PRO A 333 -13.63 27.74 -23.51
C PRO A 333 -13.39 27.22 -22.10
N GLN A 334 -13.12 28.12 -21.15
CA GLN A 334 -12.81 27.76 -19.76
C GLN A 334 -13.89 26.86 -19.13
N GLU A 335 -15.17 27.11 -19.43
CA GLU A 335 -16.30 26.36 -18.85
C GLU A 335 -16.36 24.91 -19.34
N ARG A 336 -15.72 24.61 -20.49
CA ARG A 336 -15.70 23.30 -21.14
C ARG A 336 -14.43 22.50 -20.85
N ILE A 337 -13.42 23.08 -20.19
CA ILE A 337 -12.11 22.43 -19.97
C ILE A 337 -12.27 21.07 -19.29
N VAL A 338 -13.02 21.00 -18.20
CA VAL A 338 -13.19 19.76 -17.43
C VAL A 338 -13.85 18.68 -18.29
N ASP A 339 -14.93 19.02 -18.99
CA ASP A 339 -15.70 18.05 -19.77
C ASP A 339 -14.87 17.53 -20.96
N VAL A 340 -14.17 18.42 -21.67
CA VAL A 340 -13.33 18.02 -22.81
C VAL A 340 -12.14 17.15 -22.35
N LEU A 341 -11.51 17.48 -21.21
CA LEU A 341 -10.46 16.62 -20.66
C LEU A 341 -10.99 15.21 -20.37
N MET A 342 -12.17 15.10 -19.75
CA MET A 342 -12.78 13.81 -19.44
C MET A 342 -13.14 13.03 -20.72
N GLU A 343 -13.75 13.67 -21.71
CA GLU A 343 -14.07 13.06 -23.01
C GLU A 343 -12.81 12.50 -23.70
N GLU A 344 -11.70 13.22 -23.65
CA GLU A 344 -10.45 12.77 -24.26
C GLU A 344 -9.78 11.65 -23.47
N ILE A 345 -9.86 11.68 -22.13
CA ILE A 345 -9.36 10.60 -21.27
C ILE A 345 -10.15 9.30 -21.51
N GLU A 346 -11.46 9.38 -21.73
CA GLU A 346 -12.29 8.21 -22.03
C GLU A 346 -11.88 7.56 -23.36
N LYS A 347 -11.52 8.36 -24.37
CA LYS A 347 -11.06 7.92 -25.70
C LYS A 347 -9.66 7.29 -25.71
N MET A 348 -8.84 7.51 -24.68
CA MET A 348 -7.44 7.04 -24.61
C MET A 348 -7.32 5.64 -24.03
#